data_AF-A0A3M0GGF9-F1
#
_entry.id   AF-A0A3M0GGF9-F1
#
_cell.length_a   1.000
_cell.length_b   1.000
_cell.length_c   1.000
_cell.angle_alpha   90.00
_cell.angle_beta   90.00
_cell.angle_gamma   90.00
#
_symmetry.space_group_name_H-M   'P 1'
#
loop_
_entity.id
_entity.type
_entity.pdbx_description
1 polymer ?
#
loop_
_entity_poly.entity_id
_entity_poly.type
_entity_poly.pdbx_seq_one_letter_code
_entity_poly.pdbx_strand_id
1 'polypeptide(L)' 'MSRWENLEHAKKNFDQDANNRVVRLVEDRIVAENMSMHPACQAVAPKLGVSWHTARQWT' A
#
# COMPACT_ATOMS: atom_id res chain seq x y z
N MET A 1 -27.51 -1.11 11.58
CA MET A 1 -26.39 -1.50 10.70
C MET A 1 -26.25 -3.01 10.75
N SER A 2 -26.41 -3.64 9.60
CA SER A 2 -26.40 -5.09 9.45
C SER A 2 -24.98 -5.65 9.63
N ARG A 3 -24.87 -6.93 10.01
CA ARG A 3 -23.56 -7.63 10.17
C ARG A 3 -22.67 -7.51 8.92
N TRP A 4 -23.28 -7.51 7.74
CA TRP A 4 -22.59 -7.42 6.45
C TRP A 4 -21.98 -6.03 6.18
N GLU A 5 -22.70 -4.95 6.51
CA GLU A 5 -22.23 -3.57 6.34
C GLU A 5 -20.99 -3.26 7.22
N ASN A 6 -20.91 -3.89 8.40
CA ASN A 6 -19.73 -3.75 9.27
C ASN A 6 -18.48 -4.45 8.71
N LEU A 7 -18.66 -5.59 8.04
CA LEU A 7 -17.55 -6.33 7.43
C LEU A 7 -16.99 -5.60 6.21
N GLU A 8 -17.85 -4.99 5.39
CA GLU A 8 -17.42 -4.19 4.25
C GLU A 8 -16.66 -2.94 4.69
N HIS A 9 -17.14 -2.25 5.72
CA HIS A 9 -16.41 -1.12 6.31
C HIS A 9 -15.06 -1.53 6.90
N ALA A 10 -15.02 -2.65 7.63
CA ALA A 10 -13.76 -3.15 8.20
C ALA A 10 -12.74 -3.50 7.12
N LYS A 11 -13.18 -4.16 6.04
CA LYS A 11 -12.32 -4.48 4.89
C LYS A 11 -11.77 -3.22 4.22
N LYS A 12 -12.65 -2.25 3.93
CA LYS A 12 -12.26 -0.99 3.30
C LYS A 12 -11.23 -0.22 4.14
N ASN A 13 -11.43 -0.14 5.45
CA ASN A 13 -10.48 0.53 6.35
C ASN A 13 -9.12 -0.18 6.39
N PHE A 14 -9.11 -1.52 6.34
CA PHE A 14 -7.88 -2.30 6.28
C PHE A 14 -7.12 -2.09 4.96
N ASP A 15 -7.83 -2.11 3.82
CA ASP A 15 -7.25 -1.79 2.52
C ASP A 15 -6.68 -0.36 2.48
N GLN A 16 -7.34 0.61 3.12
CA GLN A 16 -6.84 1.99 3.24
C GLN A 16 -5.60 2.10 4.14
N ASP A 17 -5.54 1.37 5.27
CA ASP A 17 -4.32 1.31 6.11
C ASP A 17 -3.15 0.70 5.33
N ALA A 18 -3.39 -0.43 4.66
CA ALA A 18 -2.40 -1.09 3.83
C ALA A 18 -1.88 -0.16 2.72
N ASN A 19 -2.78 0.55 2.03
CA ASN A 19 -2.45 1.56 1.03
C ASN A 19 -1.56 2.67 1.61
N ASN A 20 -1.99 3.29 2.72
CA ASN A 20 -1.25 4.40 3.34
C ASN A 20 0.15 3.96 3.80
N ARG A 21 0.29 2.72 4.27
CA ARG A 21 1.59 2.14 4.64
C ARG A 21 2.49 1.91 3.44
N VAL A 22 1.94 1.46 2.31
CA VAL A 22 2.71 1.29 1.06
C VAL A 22 3.19 2.62 0.54
N VAL A 23 2.31 3.61 0.41
CA VAL A 23 2.63 4.94 -0.14
C VAL A 23 3.77 5.58 0.66
N ARG A 24 3.63 5.62 1.99
CA ARG A 24 4.63 6.23 2.86
C ARG A 24 6.01 5.56 2.77
N LEU A 25 6.06 4.24 2.64
CA LEU A 25 7.33 3.51 2.51
C LEU A 25 7.95 3.64 1.12
N VAL A 26 7.14 3.76 0.07
CA VAL A 26 7.65 4.01 -1.28
C VAL A 26 8.27 5.40 -1.34
N GLU A 27 7.59 6.42 -0.82
CA GLU A 27 8.13 7.78 -0.75
C GLU A 27 9.41 7.85 0.08
N ASP A 28 9.43 7.22 1.26
CA ASP A 28 10.64 7.11 2.10
C ASP A 28 11.82 6.49 1.33
N ARG A 29 11.57 5.39 0.59
CA ARG A 29 12.60 4.71 -0.18
C ARG A 29 13.10 5.54 -1.36
N ILE A 30 12.21 6.26 -2.05
CA ILE A 30 12.57 7.18 -3.13
C ILE A 30 13.53 8.26 -2.60
N VAL A 31 13.20 8.86 -1.46
CA VAL A 31 14.01 9.93 -0.85
C VAL A 31 15.32 9.38 -0.28
N ALA A 32 15.28 8.25 0.43
CA ALA A 32 16.45 7.69 1.11
C ALA A 32 17.47 7.07 0.16
N GLU A 33 17.02 6.43 -0.94
CA GLU A 33 17.90 5.75 -1.89
C GLU A 33 18.07 6.51 -3.21
N ASN A 34 17.50 7.71 -3.33
CA ASN A 34 17.41 8.49 -4.59
C ASN A 34 16.94 7.59 -5.75
N MET A 35 15.90 6.81 -5.46
CA MET A 35 15.43 5.72 -6.30
C MET A 35 14.17 6.14 -7.07
N SER A 36 13.97 5.64 -8.29
CA SER A 36 12.73 5.88 -9.03
C SER A 36 11.54 5.11 -8.46
N MET A 37 10.32 5.54 -8.78
CA MET A 37 9.07 4.96 -8.30
C MET A 37 8.97 3.44 -8.52
N HIS A 38 9.30 2.95 -9.72
CA HIS A 38 9.20 1.52 -10.05
C HIS A 38 10.04 0.61 -9.15
N PRO A 39 11.37 0.81 -9.04
CA PRO A 39 12.18 -0.02 -8.15
C PRO A 39 11.79 0.14 -6.67
N ALA A 40 11.32 1.32 -6.25
CA ALA A 40 10.83 1.53 -4.88
C ALA A 40 9.55 0.71 -4.60
N CYS A 41 8.56 0.75 -5.50
CA CYS A 41 7.35 -0.08 -5.39
C CYS A 41 7.66 -1.57 -5.40
N GLN A 42 8.57 -2.02 -6.27
CA GLN A 42 8.97 -3.42 -6.35
C GLN A 42 9.67 -3.90 -5.07
N ALA A 43 10.43 -3.04 -4.40
CA ALA A 43 11.12 -3.35 -3.15
C ALA A 43 10.19 -3.35 -1.92
N VAL A 44 9.16 -2.50 -1.91
CA VAL A 44 8.24 -2.32 -0.77
C VAL A 44 7.06 -3.30 -0.82
N ALA A 45 6.47 -3.53 -1.99
CA ALA A 45 5.27 -4.34 -2.16
C ALA A 45 5.34 -5.75 -1.51
N PRO A 46 6.39 -6.57 -1.75
CA PRO A 46 6.46 -7.91 -1.14
C PRO A 46 6.59 -7.87 0.39
N LYS A 47 7.15 -6.80 0.97
CA LYS A 47 7.30 -6.66 2.43
C LYS A 47 5.97 -6.44 3.15
N LEU A 48 4.96 -5.98 2.41
CA LEU A 48 3.61 -5.72 2.94
C LEU A 48 2.56 -6.71 2.43
N GLY A 49 2.99 -7.78 1.74
CA GLY A 49 2.07 -8.81 1.24
C GLY A 49 1.16 -8.34 0.11
N VAL A 50 1.53 -7.26 -0.59
CA VAL A 50 0.79 -6.70 -1.73
C VAL A 50 1.55 -6.90 -3.03
N SER A 51 0.85 -6.94 -4.16
CA SER A 51 1.50 -7.02 -5.46
C SER A 51 2.14 -5.67 -5.82
N TRP A 52 3.25 -5.68 -6.58
CA TRP A 52 3.89 -4.43 -7.02
C TRP A 52 2.98 -3.61 -7.94
N HIS A 53 2.11 -4.26 -8.71
CA HIS A 53 1.07 -3.61 -9.52
C HIS A 53 0.07 -2.86 -8.63
N THR A 54 -0.36 -3.46 -7.53
CA THR A 54 -1.25 -2.84 -6.54
C THR A 54 -0.56 -1.66 -5.87
N ALA A 55 0.70 -1.82 -5.45
CA ALA A 55 1.49 -0.74 -4.86
C ALA A 55 1.65 0.46 -5.82
N ARG A 56 1.89 0.19 -7.11
CA ARG A 56 1.98 1.23 -8.14
C ARG A 56 0.66 1.95 -8.40
N GLN A 57 -0.48 1.28 -8.25
CA GLN A 57 -1.79 1.92 -8.37
C GLN A 57 -2.11 2.85 -7.20
N TRP A 58 -1.41 2.66 -6.08
CA TRP A 58 -1.64 3.35 -4.83
C TRP A 58 -0.74 4.58 -4.64
N THR A 59 0.42 4.57 -5.27
CA THR A 59 1.39 5.69 -5.39
C THR A 59 1.07 6.60 -6.56
#